data_AF-A0A3S2X4K5-F1
#
_entry.id   AF-A0A3S2X4K5-F1
#
_cell.length_a   1.000
_cell.length_b   1.000
_cell.length_c   1.000
_cell.angle_alpha   90.00
_cell.angle_beta   90.00
_cell.angle_gamma   90.00
#
_symmetry.space_group_name_H-M   'P 1'
#
loop_
_entity.id
_entity.type
_entity.pdbx_description
1 polymer ?
#
loop_
_entity_poly.entity_id
_entity_poly.type
_entity_poly.pdbx_seq_one_letter_code
_entity_poly.pdbx_strand_id
1 'polypeptide(L)'
;MLIRGGSDITKPLIIKSKTYNQIKKMVSPIYKGIIPNSNEIVTGLIFPEETILLSDVRKALKRINQDSEMKRVAVGYSFTIEAQQLLKEYNYNTFSISNFEWSEERYKEIKGGSS
;
A
#
# COMPACT_ATOMS: atom_id res chain seq x y z
N MET A 1 -17.08 16.45 1.99
CA MET A 1 -17.24 15.01 2.28
C MET A 1 -16.00 14.54 3.02
N LEU A 2 -16.07 14.50 4.36
CA LEU A 2 -14.99 14.07 5.25
C LEU A 2 -15.17 12.57 5.52
N ILE A 3 -14.19 11.75 5.18
CA ILE A 3 -14.20 10.32 5.53
C ILE A 3 -13.92 10.25 7.03
N ARG A 4 -14.97 10.01 7.82
CA ARG A 4 -14.88 9.70 9.25
C ARG A 4 -14.08 8.41 9.43
N GLY A 5 -13.19 8.43 10.42
CA GLY A 5 -12.59 7.31 11.15
C GLY A 5 -12.45 5.98 10.44
N GLY A 6 -11.20 5.58 10.18
CA GLY A 6 -10.78 4.18 10.02
C GLY A 6 -11.75 3.34 9.18
N SER A 7 -12.02 3.74 7.95
CA SER A 7 -12.71 2.84 7.03
C SER A 7 -11.87 1.57 6.89
N ASP A 8 -12.43 0.42 7.24
CA ASP A 8 -11.97 -0.91 6.84
C ASP A 8 -11.74 -0.90 5.32
N ILE A 9 -10.53 -0.54 4.91
CA ILE A 9 -10.12 -0.61 3.51
C ILE A 9 -10.08 -2.09 3.22
N THR A 10 -11.07 -2.62 2.50
CA THR A 10 -11.12 -4.04 2.09
C THR A 10 -10.53 -4.26 0.69
N LYS A 11 -10.21 -3.17 -0.01
CA LYS A 11 -9.61 -3.17 -1.35
C LYS A 11 -8.62 -2.02 -1.47
N PRO A 12 -7.54 -2.17 -2.26
CA PRO A 12 -6.60 -1.08 -2.48
C PRO A 12 -7.28 0.19 -3.00
N LEU A 13 -7.04 1.28 -2.28
CA LEU A 13 -7.49 2.62 -2.62
C LEU A 13 -6.41 3.34 -3.43
N ILE A 14 -6.80 3.89 -4.58
CA ILE A 14 -5.91 4.66 -5.45
C ILE A 14 -6.24 6.14 -5.25
N ILE A 15 -5.23 6.91 -4.87
CA ILE A 15 -5.31 8.33 -4.62
C ILE A 15 -4.38 9.04 -5.59
N LYS A 16 -4.93 9.88 -6.45
CA LYS A 16 -4.14 10.66 -7.42
C LYS A 16 -3.93 12.09 -6.94
N SER A 17 -2.76 12.63 -7.23
CA SER A 17 -2.42 14.05 -7.05
C SER A 17 -2.72 14.59 -5.64
N LYS A 18 -2.22 13.90 -4.61
CA LYS A 18 -2.31 14.34 -3.21
C LYS A 18 -0.94 14.54 -2.60
N THR A 19 -0.86 15.48 -1.67
CA THR A 19 0.35 15.66 -0.86
C THR A 19 0.52 14.52 0.14
N TYR A 20 1.75 14.26 0.58
CA TYR A 20 1.99 13.35 1.71
C TYR A 20 1.15 13.72 2.94
N ASN A 21 1.06 15.02 3.25
CA ASN A 21 0.24 15.52 4.35
C ASN A 21 -1.26 15.17 4.20
N GLN A 22 -1.78 15.15 2.98
CA GLN A 22 -3.16 14.71 2.72
C GLN A 22 -3.30 13.19 2.84
N ILE A 23 -2.38 12.41 2.28
CA ILE A 23 -2.38 10.95 2.41
C ILE A 23 -2.33 10.54 3.89
N LYS A 24 -1.46 11.18 4.68
CA LYS A 24 -1.31 10.95 6.13
C LYS A 24 -2.58 11.21 6.93
N LYS A 25 -3.49 12.07 6.45
CA LYS A 25 -4.81 12.32 7.06
C LYS A 25 -5.85 11.29 6.66
N MET A 26 -5.64 10.57 5.56
CA MET A 26 -6.58 9.59 5.01
C MET A 26 -6.28 8.16 5.47
N VAL A 27 -5.05 7.88 5.88
CA VAL A 27 -4.65 6.58 6.43
C VAL A 27 -4.95 6.48 7.93
N SER A 28 -4.95 5.24 8.43
CA SER A 28 -5.03 4.94 9.85
C SER A 28 -3.89 5.57 10.66
N PRO A 29 -4.12 5.91 11.94
CA PRO A 29 -3.11 6.52 12.81
C PRO A 29 -1.78 5.78 12.87
N ILE A 30 -1.77 4.44 12.71
CA ILE A 30 -0.55 3.62 12.79
C ILE A 30 0.50 4.05 11.74
N TYR A 31 0.07 4.53 10.58
CA TYR A 31 0.95 4.96 9.49
C TYR A 31 1.51 6.38 9.67
N LYS A 32 0.96 7.17 10.62
CA LYS A 32 1.36 8.58 10.78
C LYS A 32 2.80 8.75 11.25
N GLY A 33 3.37 7.75 11.92
CA GLY A 33 4.78 7.78 12.33
C GLY A 33 5.76 7.60 11.18
N ILE A 34 5.37 6.86 10.13
CA ILE A 34 6.29 6.45 9.05
C ILE A 34 6.13 7.28 7.77
N ILE A 35 4.95 7.88 7.55
CA ILE A 35 4.72 8.75 6.39
C ILE A 35 5.29 10.16 6.68
N PRO A 36 6.17 10.71 5.81
CA PRO A 36 6.80 12.00 6.03
C PRO A 36 5.78 13.15 6.01
N ASN A 37 6.09 14.22 6.74
CA ASN A 37 5.34 15.47 6.65
C ASN A 37 5.88 16.26 5.44
N SER A 38 5.16 16.25 4.32
CA SER A 38 5.59 16.92 3.09
C SER A 38 4.39 17.39 2.26
N ASN A 39 4.59 18.52 1.55
CA ASN A 39 3.64 19.04 0.56
C ASN A 39 3.94 18.54 -0.86
N GLU A 40 4.88 17.61 -1.01
CA GLU A 40 5.15 16.96 -2.28
C GLU A 40 3.95 16.15 -2.76
N ILE A 41 3.57 16.35 -4.03
CA ILE A 41 2.42 15.70 -4.66
C ILE A 41 2.81 14.33 -5.17
N VAL A 42 2.04 13.32 -4.78
CA VAL A 42 2.27 11.92 -5.12
C VAL A 42 0.96 11.24 -5.52
N THR A 43 1.10 10.11 -6.23
CA THR A 43 0.03 9.12 -6.40
C THR A 43 0.20 8.03 -5.34
N GLY A 44 -0.82 7.87 -4.50
CA GLY A 44 -0.84 6.91 -3.40
C GLY A 44 -1.64 5.66 -3.72
N LEU A 45 -1.11 4.51 -3.32
CA LEU A 45 -1.79 3.23 -3.34
C LEU A 45 -1.85 2.73 -1.89
N ILE A 46 -3.03 2.82 -1.29
CA ILE A 46 -3.26 2.48 0.11
C ILE A 46 -3.94 1.13 0.18
N PHE A 47 -3.28 0.17 0.81
CA PHE A 47 -3.78 -1.17 1.00
C PHE A 47 -4.56 -1.33 2.31
N PRO A 48 -5.38 -2.39 2.43
CA PRO A 48 -5.92 -2.86 3.71
C PRO A 48 -4.83 -3.08 4.78
N GLU A 49 -5.23 -3.09 6.05
CA GLU A 49 -4.34 -3.40 7.18
C GLU A 49 -4.10 -4.91 7.33
N GLU A 50 -3.67 -5.57 6.26
CA GLU A 50 -3.41 -7.01 6.22
C GLU A 50 -2.07 -7.31 5.52
N THR A 51 -1.73 -8.60 5.41
CA THR A 51 -0.61 -9.04 4.57
C THR A 51 -0.94 -8.83 3.10
N ILE A 52 -0.17 -7.98 2.44
CA ILE A 52 -0.36 -7.59 1.05
C ILE A 52 0.42 -8.53 0.14
N LEU A 53 -0.34 -9.26 -0.67
CA LEU A 53 0.17 -10.28 -1.57
C LEU A 53 0.56 -9.68 -2.93
N LEU A 54 1.41 -10.39 -3.68
CA LEU A 54 1.78 -10.02 -5.05
C LEU A 54 0.54 -9.89 -5.94
N SER A 55 -0.44 -10.77 -5.74
CA SER A 55 -1.69 -10.73 -6.51
C SER A 55 -2.50 -9.45 -6.29
N ASP A 56 -2.46 -8.87 -5.08
CA ASP A 56 -3.17 -7.64 -4.74
C ASP A 56 -2.47 -6.43 -5.35
N VAL A 57 -1.14 -6.39 -5.29
CA VAL A 57 -0.33 -5.38 -5.99
C VAL A 57 -0.62 -5.41 -7.50
N ARG A 58 -0.59 -6.59 -8.13
CA ARG A 58 -0.88 -6.74 -9.57
C ARG A 58 -2.27 -6.22 -9.93
N LYS A 59 -3.30 -6.55 -9.14
CA LYS A 59 -4.67 -6.05 -9.35
C LYS A 59 -4.74 -4.53 -9.22
N ALA A 60 -4.04 -3.97 -8.24
CA ALA A 60 -4.03 -2.53 -8.01
C ALA A 60 -3.29 -1.77 -9.12
N LEU A 61 -2.14 -2.27 -9.58
CA LEU A 61 -1.38 -1.69 -10.68
C LEU A 61 -2.15 -1.68 -12.00
N LYS A 62 -2.95 -2.72 -12.30
CA LYS A 62 -3.83 -2.75 -13.47
C LYS A 62 -4.87 -1.63 -13.49
N ARG A 63 -5.23 -1.08 -12.33
CA ARG A 63 -6.23 0.01 -12.20
C ARG A 63 -5.61 1.41 -12.32
N ILE A 64 -4.29 1.51 -12.41
CA ILE A 64 -3.58 2.79 -12.52
C ILE A 64 -3.15 2.99 -13.96
N ASN A 65 -3.69 4.02 -14.62
CA ASN A 65 -3.06 4.59 -15.81
C ASN A 65 -1.69 5.15 -15.39
N GLN A 66 -0.63 4.62 -16.00
CA GLN A 66 0.74 4.97 -15.69
C GLN A 66 1.09 6.34 -16.28
N ASP A 67 0.60 7.42 -15.68
CA ASP A 67 1.18 8.73 -15.94
C ASP A 67 2.61 8.74 -15.37
N SER A 68 3.56 9.09 -16.25
CA SER A 68 4.98 8.77 -16.11
C SER A 68 5.73 9.67 -15.11
N GLU A 69 5.22 10.85 -14.79
CA GLU A 69 6.04 11.88 -14.14
C GLU A 69 5.79 12.06 -12.64
N MET A 70 4.67 11.55 -12.10
CA MET A 70 4.34 11.75 -10.69
C MET A 70 4.97 10.67 -9.81
N LYS A 71 5.61 11.10 -8.71
CA LYS A 71 6.11 10.18 -7.67
C LYS A 71 5.00 9.30 -7.12
N ARG A 72 5.35 8.06 -6.79
CA ARG A 72 4.39 7.02 -6.40
C ARG A 72 4.71 6.51 -5.00
N VAL A 73 3.67 6.29 -4.21
CA VAL A 73 3.80 5.79 -2.84
C VAL A 73 2.83 4.65 -2.60
N ALA A 74 3.27 3.62 -1.89
CA ALA A 74 2.43 2.52 -1.46
C ALA A 74 2.45 2.45 0.06
N VAL A 75 1.27 2.33 0.66
CA VAL A 75 1.08 2.25 2.11
C VAL A 75 0.35 0.94 2.40
N GLY A 76 0.90 0.10 3.26
CA GLY A 76 0.27 -1.17 3.63
C GLY A 76 0.84 -1.71 4.93
N TYR A 77 0.17 -2.68 5.56
CA TYR A 77 0.58 -3.16 6.87
C TYR A 77 1.87 -4.00 6.78
N SER A 78 1.84 -5.08 5.99
CA SER A 78 3.00 -5.92 5.68
C SER A 78 2.95 -6.35 4.23
N PHE A 79 4.06 -6.27 3.50
CA PHE A 79 4.14 -6.77 2.12
C PHE A 79 4.87 -8.11 2.10
N THR A 80 4.48 -9.02 1.20
CA THR A 80 5.36 -10.13 0.85
C THR A 80 6.58 -9.62 0.10
N ILE A 81 7.64 -10.42 0.07
CA ILE A 81 8.89 -10.07 -0.62
C ILE A 81 8.63 -9.73 -2.09
N GLU A 82 7.82 -10.55 -2.77
CA GLU A 82 7.49 -10.38 -4.19
C GLU A 82 6.63 -9.15 -4.42
N ALA A 83 5.71 -8.85 -3.51
CA ALA A 83 4.88 -7.64 -3.56
C ALA A 83 5.73 -6.37 -3.44
N GLN A 84 6.69 -6.36 -2.51
CA GLN A 84 7.59 -5.24 -2.30
C GLN A 84 8.56 -5.05 -3.47
N GLN A 85 9.08 -6.16 -4.03
CA GLN A 85 9.90 -6.13 -5.24
C GLN A 85 9.14 -5.53 -6.43
N LEU A 86 7.91 -5.98 -6.67
CA LEU A 86 7.09 -5.44 -7.76
C LEU A 86 6.79 -3.94 -7.59
N LEU A 87 6.50 -3.49 -6.36
CA LEU A 87 6.31 -2.06 -6.08
C LEU A 87 7.58 -1.26 -6.37
N LYS A 88 8.75 -1.79 -6.02
CA LYS A 88 10.05 -1.16 -6.30
C LYS A 88 10.33 -1.06 -7.80
N GLU A 89 10.04 -2.10 -8.57
CA GLU A 89 10.16 -2.10 -10.04
C GLU A 89 9.29 -1.00 -10.69
N TYR A 90 8.15 -0.69 -10.06
CA TYR A 90 7.23 0.36 -10.51
C TYR A 90 7.54 1.75 -9.92
N ASN A 91 8.72 1.92 -9.31
CA ASN A 91 9.21 3.15 -8.66
C ASN A 91 8.30 3.66 -7.53
N TYR A 92 7.67 2.76 -6.78
CA TYR A 92 6.93 3.14 -5.57
C TYR A 92 7.87 3.25 -4.37
N ASN A 93 7.75 4.36 -3.65
CA ASN A 93 8.24 4.43 -2.27
C ASN A 93 7.25 3.69 -1.35
N THR A 94 7.74 2.74 -0.56
CA THR A 94 6.89 1.86 0.25
C THR A 94 6.94 2.26 1.72
N PHE A 95 5.77 2.35 2.34
CA PHE A 95 5.59 2.57 3.77
C PHE A 95 4.85 1.38 4.36
N SER A 96 5.58 0.56 5.11
CA SER A 96 5.09 -0.62 5.81
C SER A 96 5.20 -0.47 7.33
N ILE A 97 4.25 -1.04 8.06
CA ILE A 97 4.31 -1.13 9.53
C ILE A 97 5.18 -2.31 9.95
N SER A 98 5.07 -3.42 9.22
CA SER A 98 5.85 -4.64 9.46
C SER A 98 6.52 -5.12 8.18
N ASN A 99 7.68 -5.75 8.35
CA ASN A 99 8.51 -6.29 7.27
C ASN A 99 8.68 -7.80 7.48
N PHE A 100 7.58 -8.55 7.45
CA PHE A 100 7.67 -10.01 7.51
C PHE A 100 8.21 -10.55 6.19
N GLU A 101 9.33 -11.27 6.25
CA GLU A 101 10.00 -11.89 5.09
C GLU A 101 9.30 -13.20 4.67
N TRP A 102 7.99 -13.15 4.44
CA TRP A 102 7.24 -14.31 3.99
C TRP A 102 7.10 -14.23 2.47
N SER A 103 7.44 -15.33 1.78
CA SER A 103 7.02 -15.51 0.40
C SER A 103 5.50 -15.67 0.34
N GLU A 104 4.89 -15.29 -0.78
CA GLU A 104 3.45 -15.49 -0.99
C GLU A 104 3.05 -16.98 -0.85
N GLU A 105 3.92 -17.88 -1.31
CA GLU A 105 3.77 -19.33 -1.17
C GLU A 105 3.71 -19.75 0.30
N ARG A 106 4.68 -19.29 1.10
CA ARG A 106 4.75 -19.64 2.53
C ARG A 106 3.58 -19.08 3.32
N TYR A 107 3.13 -17.87 3.00
CA TYR A 107 1.93 -17.28 3.61
C TYR A 107 0.69 -18.12 3.29
N LYS A 108 0.51 -18.55 2.04
CA LYS A 108 -0.63 -19.40 1.63
C LYS A 108 -0.60 -20.78 2.29
N GLU A 109 0.57 -21.40 2.47
CA GLU A 109 0.70 -22.66 3.19
C GLU A 109 0.24 -22.54 4.65
N ILE A 110 0.66 -21.48 5.34
CA ILE A 110 0.35 -21.26 6.76
C ILE A 110 -1.12 -20.88 6.96
N LYS A 111 -1.65 -19.96 6.13
CA LYS A 111 -3.07 -19.55 6.20
C LYS A 111 -4.03 -20.61 5.66
N GLY A 112 -3.58 -21.42 4.71
CA GLY A 112 -4.34 -22.47 4.04
C GLY A 112 -4.29 -23.82 4.74
N GLY A 113 -3.71 -23.90 5.94
CA GLY A 113 -3.67 -25.13 6.75
C GLY A 113 -5.05 -25.59 7.20
N SER A 114 -5.80 -26.24 6.29
CA SER A 114 -6.74 -27.35 6.51
C SER A 114 -7.47 -27.67 5.20
N SER A 115 -7.00 -28.69 4.50
CA SER A 115 -7.84 -29.78 3.96
C SER A 115 -6.95 -30.97 3.63
#